data_AF-A0A9Q0WZZ7-F1
#
_entry.id   AF-A0A9Q0WZZ7-F1
#
_cell.length_a   1.000
_cell.length_b   1.000
_cell.length_c   1.000
_cell.angle_alpha   90.00
_cell.angle_beta   90.00
_cell.angle_gamma   90.00
#
_symmetry.space_group_name_H-M   'P 1'
#
loop_
_entity.id
_entity.type
_entity.pdbx_description
1 polymer ?
#
loop_
_entity_poly.entity_id
_entity_poly.type
_entity_poly.pdbx_seq_one_letter_code
_entity_poly.pdbx_strand_id
1 'polypeptide(L)'
;MQMPAIFTDPKSPLYDPLRDPDHQPPTLLDLNYAKGDPNPDPAKAEELIASNLNVMYRQMVSGASKPTLFFGKPYRAGDDPSPGMGTIETTPHTEIHFWAGDPKQPNRENMGNFYSAGRDPIFYCHHSNVDRMWNLWKKIPGGKRKDIEDPDWLNSEFLFWDEKKELVRVKVKDTLDTTKLRYGFQDVPIPWLKTKATPKLTRKEKTRRAAQTNIVLTPLSALPVVLDKVISVEVSRPRKSRSATEKEDEDEVLVIEGIEYEKNQFIKFDVLLNDEPDSPGGPDTSEFAGSFVNLPHKHAKKSKTTLVLGITRLLEDLEAEGDDTLLVTLVPRSGGDLVTINSVKIEFVAD
;
A
#
# COMPACT_ATOMS: atom_id res chain seq x y z
N MET A 1 -2.01 6.39 17.66
CA MET A 1 -1.79 5.24 16.75
C MET A 1 -1.02 4.15 17.51
N GLN A 2 -1.58 3.65 18.62
CA GLN A 2 -0.98 2.60 19.43
C GLN A 2 -1.92 1.39 19.41
N MET A 3 -1.42 0.21 19.80
CA MET A 3 -2.29 -0.93 20.06
C MET A 3 -3.35 -0.54 21.11
N PRO A 4 -4.66 -0.74 20.86
CA PRO A 4 -5.67 -0.30 21.81
C PRO A 4 -5.58 -1.09 23.12
N ALA A 5 -5.65 -0.40 24.26
CA ALA A 5 -5.42 -0.98 25.59
C ALA A 5 -6.34 -2.16 25.94
N ILE A 6 -7.54 -2.23 25.35
CA ILE A 6 -8.48 -3.35 25.56
C ILE A 6 -7.92 -4.70 25.07
N PHE A 7 -6.95 -4.68 24.16
CA PHE A 7 -6.27 -5.86 23.64
C PHE A 7 -5.03 -6.24 24.46
N THR A 8 -4.50 -5.37 25.33
CA THR A 8 -3.17 -5.57 25.94
C THR A 8 -3.20 -6.17 27.34
N ASP A 9 -4.36 -6.24 28.00
CA ASP A 9 -4.50 -6.88 29.31
C ASP A 9 -4.46 -8.41 29.17
N PRO A 10 -3.45 -9.11 29.73
CA PRO A 10 -3.35 -10.58 29.65
C PRO A 10 -4.52 -11.36 30.24
N LYS A 11 -5.39 -10.70 31.02
CA LYS A 11 -6.62 -11.30 31.57
C LYS A 11 -7.84 -11.08 30.67
N SER A 12 -7.72 -10.25 29.63
CA SER A 12 -8.79 -9.94 28.69
C SER A 12 -9.02 -11.11 27.73
N PRO A 13 -10.27 -11.43 27.35
CA PRO A 13 -10.53 -12.38 26.26
C PRO A 13 -10.10 -11.85 24.89
N LEU A 14 -9.74 -10.56 24.79
CA LEU A 14 -9.22 -9.93 23.57
C LEU A 14 -7.69 -10.04 23.47
N TYR A 15 -7.03 -10.55 24.50
CA TYR A 15 -5.58 -10.68 24.53
C TYR A 15 -5.10 -11.86 23.67
N ASP A 16 -3.94 -11.66 23.05
CA ASP A 16 -3.19 -12.71 22.37
C ASP A 16 -1.72 -12.60 22.82
N PRO A 17 -1.11 -13.68 23.35
CA PRO A 17 0.30 -13.68 23.72
C PRO A 17 1.26 -13.68 22.52
N LEU A 18 0.78 -14.02 21.31
CA LEU A 18 1.56 -14.11 20.08
C LEU A 18 1.53 -12.80 19.30
N ARG A 19 1.91 -11.71 20.00
CA ARG A 19 2.13 -10.38 19.41
C ARG A 19 3.57 -9.94 19.64
N ASP A 20 4.04 -9.02 18.80
CA ASP A 20 5.37 -8.46 18.94
C ASP A 20 5.51 -7.75 20.33
N PRO A 21 6.40 -8.23 21.21
CA PRO A 21 6.56 -7.67 22.55
C PRO A 21 7.14 -6.25 22.52
N ASP A 22 7.89 -5.90 21.47
CA ASP A 22 8.53 -4.60 21.33
C ASP A 22 7.54 -3.55 20.79
N HIS A 23 6.41 -3.99 20.25
CA HIS A 23 5.34 -3.14 19.71
C HIS A 23 4.13 -2.98 20.66
N GLN A 24 4.27 -3.39 21.91
CA GLN A 24 3.25 -3.10 22.93
C GLN A 24 3.23 -1.60 23.27
N PRO A 25 2.08 -1.04 23.74
CA PRO A 25 2.04 0.34 24.18
C PRO A 25 3.15 0.65 25.22
N PRO A 26 3.78 1.83 25.15
CA PRO A 26 3.36 3.01 24.38
C PRO A 26 3.90 3.10 22.94
N THR A 27 4.47 2.03 22.37
CA THR A 27 5.04 2.06 21.01
C THR A 27 3.99 2.49 19.98
N LEU A 28 4.36 3.46 19.14
CA LEU A 28 3.54 3.92 18.03
C LEU A 28 3.68 2.98 16.83
N LEU A 29 2.55 2.71 16.19
CA LEU A 29 2.50 2.02 14.91
C LEU A 29 3.17 2.88 13.84
N ASP A 30 4.10 2.30 13.07
CA ASP A 30 4.67 2.88 11.86
C ASP A 30 3.99 2.25 10.64
N LEU A 31 3.22 3.05 9.88
CA LEU A 31 2.53 2.59 8.68
C LEU A 31 3.47 2.36 7.50
N ASN A 32 4.74 2.73 7.63
CA ASN A 32 5.81 2.42 6.69
C ASN A 32 6.86 1.46 7.28
N TYR A 33 6.50 0.66 8.27
CA TYR A 33 7.39 -0.32 8.89
C TYR A 33 7.95 -1.34 7.88
N ALA A 34 9.23 -1.67 8.02
CA ALA A 34 9.92 -2.78 7.36
C ALA A 34 10.51 -3.76 8.39
N LYS A 35 10.86 -4.98 7.95
CA LYS A 35 11.43 -6.00 8.84
C LYS A 35 12.77 -5.51 9.41
N GLY A 36 12.83 -5.39 10.74
CA GLY A 36 14.04 -5.00 11.46
C GLY A 36 14.22 -3.50 11.62
N ASP A 37 13.26 -2.68 11.19
CA ASP A 37 13.25 -1.26 11.54
C ASP A 37 13.19 -1.13 13.08
N PRO A 38 13.94 -0.18 13.68
CA PRO A 38 13.91 0.04 15.11
C PRO A 38 12.54 0.60 15.53
N ASN A 39 12.19 0.37 16.79
CA ASN A 39 11.03 1.04 17.37
C ASN A 39 11.16 2.56 17.25
N PRO A 40 10.04 3.26 16.96
CA PRO A 40 10.05 4.71 16.89
C PRO A 40 10.55 5.37 18.17
N ASP A 41 11.39 6.39 18.02
CA ASP A 41 11.83 7.25 19.11
C ASP A 41 10.62 8.02 19.69
N PRO A 42 10.27 7.85 20.97
CA PRO A 42 9.19 8.60 21.59
C PRO A 42 9.35 10.12 21.50
N ALA A 43 10.59 10.63 21.41
CA ALA A 43 10.87 12.06 21.23
C ALA A 43 10.44 12.58 19.85
N LYS A 44 10.25 11.68 18.88
CA LYS A 44 9.82 11.98 17.49
C LYS A 44 8.40 11.50 17.20
N ALA A 45 7.59 11.31 18.22
CA ALA A 45 6.21 10.83 18.08
C ALA A 45 5.38 11.66 17.09
N GLU A 46 5.50 12.99 17.14
CA GLU A 46 4.77 13.89 16.24
C GLU A 46 5.21 13.78 14.78
N GLU A 47 6.51 13.58 14.53
CA GLU A 47 7.05 13.34 13.18
C GLU A 47 6.49 12.03 12.60
N LEU A 48 6.46 10.96 13.41
CA LEU A 48 5.88 9.69 12.98
C LEU A 48 4.37 9.79 12.75
N ILE A 49 3.64 10.49 13.62
CA ILE A 49 2.20 10.71 13.42
C ILE A 49 1.96 11.46 12.12
N ALA A 50 2.71 12.54 11.86
CA ALA A 50 2.61 13.27 10.60
C ALA A 50 2.88 12.36 9.39
N SER A 51 3.98 11.60 9.41
CA SER A 51 4.35 10.62 8.39
C SER A 51 3.24 9.58 8.13
N ASN A 52 2.66 9.00 9.19
CA ASN A 52 1.54 8.08 9.07
C ASN A 52 0.29 8.73 8.44
N LEU A 53 0.02 10.00 8.75
CA LEU A 53 -1.07 10.74 8.10
C LEU A 53 -0.76 11.01 6.62
N ASN A 54 0.51 11.25 6.24
CA ASN A 54 0.93 11.33 4.85
C ASN A 54 0.71 10.00 4.11
N VAL A 55 1.07 8.86 4.74
CA VAL A 55 0.75 7.52 4.20
C VAL A 55 -0.75 7.39 3.96
N MET A 56 -1.59 7.69 4.95
CA MET A 56 -3.04 7.57 4.78
C MET A 56 -3.59 8.50 3.69
N TYR A 57 -3.12 9.74 3.59
CA TYR A 57 -3.50 10.64 2.49
C TYR A 57 -3.13 10.02 1.14
N ARG A 58 -1.91 9.49 1.00
CA ARG A 58 -1.45 8.86 -0.24
C ARG A 58 -2.35 7.70 -0.64
N GLN A 59 -2.56 6.76 0.29
CA GLN A 59 -3.28 5.51 0.02
C GLN A 59 -4.79 5.72 -0.21
N MET A 60 -5.38 6.77 0.37
CA MET A 60 -6.82 7.06 0.27
C MET A 60 -7.18 8.11 -0.78
N VAL A 61 -6.25 9.01 -1.11
CA VAL A 61 -6.54 10.22 -1.89
C VAL A 61 -5.77 10.25 -3.21
N SER A 62 -4.44 10.33 -3.17
CA SER A 62 -3.63 10.57 -4.37
C SER A 62 -3.32 9.30 -5.15
N GLY A 63 -3.12 8.18 -4.46
CA GLY A 63 -2.88 6.87 -5.08
C GLY A 63 -4.16 6.10 -5.40
N ALA A 64 -5.33 6.56 -4.95
CA ALA A 64 -6.61 5.86 -5.06
C ALA A 64 -7.71 6.74 -5.66
N SER A 65 -7.44 7.41 -6.77
CA SER A 65 -8.43 8.23 -7.48
C SER A 65 -9.43 7.41 -8.29
N LYS A 66 -9.10 6.15 -8.60
CA LYS A 66 -9.89 5.23 -9.42
C LYS A 66 -10.20 3.92 -8.68
N PRO A 67 -11.33 3.25 -8.98
CA PRO A 67 -11.69 1.96 -8.39
C PRO A 67 -10.58 0.90 -8.41
N THR A 68 -9.94 0.62 -9.55
CA THR A 68 -8.92 -0.45 -9.64
C THR A 68 -7.63 -0.10 -8.90
N LEU A 69 -7.38 1.19 -8.66
CA LEU A 69 -6.28 1.61 -7.78
C LEU A 69 -6.60 1.31 -6.31
N PHE A 70 -7.85 1.54 -5.89
CA PHE A 70 -8.28 1.31 -4.51
C PHE A 70 -8.49 -0.18 -4.20
N PHE A 71 -9.24 -0.90 -5.04
CA PHE A 71 -9.64 -2.30 -4.84
C PHE A 71 -8.60 -3.30 -5.35
N GLY A 72 -7.74 -2.90 -6.28
CA GLY A 72 -6.79 -3.78 -6.96
C GLY A 72 -7.27 -4.26 -8.34
N LYS A 73 -6.44 -5.09 -8.96
CA LYS A 73 -6.69 -5.65 -10.29
C LYS A 73 -7.79 -6.72 -10.25
N PRO A 74 -8.54 -6.90 -11.34
CA PRO A 74 -9.54 -7.97 -11.45
C PRO A 74 -8.94 -9.35 -11.18
N TYR A 75 -9.72 -10.20 -10.50
CA TYR A 75 -9.44 -11.62 -10.30
C TYR A 75 -10.67 -12.44 -10.67
N ARG A 76 -10.58 -13.26 -11.70
CA ARG A 76 -11.67 -14.07 -12.24
C ARG A 76 -11.38 -15.56 -12.16
N ALA A 77 -12.41 -16.37 -12.32
CA ALA A 77 -12.26 -17.81 -12.38
C ALA A 77 -11.35 -18.22 -13.56
N GLY A 78 -10.27 -18.92 -13.25
CA GLY A 78 -9.27 -19.33 -14.24
C GLY A 78 -8.03 -18.44 -14.31
N ASP A 79 -8.03 -17.29 -13.62
CA ASP A 79 -6.86 -16.43 -13.52
C ASP A 79 -5.79 -17.03 -12.60
N ASP A 80 -4.54 -16.65 -12.85
CA ASP A 80 -3.45 -16.90 -11.92
C ASP A 80 -3.63 -16.07 -10.62
N PRO A 81 -3.21 -16.59 -9.46
CA PRO A 81 -3.33 -15.87 -8.20
C PRO A 81 -2.46 -14.61 -8.18
N SER A 82 -2.81 -13.66 -7.30
CA SER A 82 -2.06 -12.41 -7.08
C SER A 82 -2.03 -11.47 -8.31
N PRO A 83 -3.19 -11.05 -8.84
CA PRO A 83 -3.25 -10.20 -10.04
C PRO A 83 -2.69 -8.78 -9.82
N GLY A 84 -2.73 -8.28 -8.59
CA GLY A 84 -2.23 -6.96 -8.20
C GLY A 84 -3.14 -6.33 -7.13
N MET A 85 -2.54 -5.94 -6.02
CA MET A 85 -3.25 -5.45 -4.83
C MET A 85 -3.66 -3.98 -5.00
N GLY A 86 -4.74 -3.59 -4.31
CA GLY A 86 -5.13 -2.19 -4.20
C GLY A 86 -4.23 -1.40 -3.23
N THR A 87 -4.44 -0.08 -3.17
CA THR A 87 -3.63 0.80 -2.30
C THR A 87 -3.69 0.36 -0.85
N ILE A 88 -4.89 0.22 -0.27
CA ILE A 88 -5.07 -0.06 1.16
C ILE A 88 -4.60 -1.46 1.52
N GLU A 89 -4.83 -2.45 0.65
CA GLU A 89 -4.38 -3.82 0.86
C GLU A 89 -2.85 -3.91 0.93
N THR A 90 -2.16 -3.14 0.07
CA THR A 90 -0.70 -3.04 0.07
C THR A 90 -0.21 -2.31 1.31
N THR A 91 -0.66 -1.07 1.49
CA THR A 91 -0.30 -0.20 2.62
C THR A 91 -1.52 0.59 3.06
N PRO A 92 -1.88 0.62 4.36
CA PRO A 92 -1.12 0.10 5.50
C PRO A 92 -1.51 -1.30 5.99
N HIS A 93 -2.45 -1.98 5.31
CA HIS A 93 -2.99 -3.27 5.79
C HIS A 93 -1.88 -4.29 6.05
N THR A 94 -1.00 -4.50 5.08
CA THR A 94 0.03 -5.54 5.16
C THR A 94 1.09 -5.22 6.23
N GLU A 95 1.50 -3.95 6.36
CA GLU A 95 2.44 -3.52 7.39
C GLU A 95 1.87 -3.71 8.78
N ILE A 96 0.60 -3.39 9.01
CA ILE A 96 -0.04 -3.57 10.32
C ILE A 96 -0.08 -5.06 10.71
N HIS A 97 -0.40 -5.93 9.76
CA HIS A 97 -0.33 -7.38 9.96
C HIS A 97 1.06 -7.82 10.43
N PHE A 98 2.08 -7.41 9.68
CA PHE A 98 3.45 -7.79 9.99
C PHE A 98 3.95 -7.16 11.29
N TRP A 99 3.66 -5.89 11.54
CA TRP A 99 4.01 -5.16 12.76
C TRP A 99 3.41 -5.82 14.01
N ALA A 100 2.16 -6.27 13.97
CA ALA A 100 1.51 -6.84 15.14
C ALA A 100 1.98 -8.28 15.50
N GLY A 101 2.39 -9.09 14.53
CA GLY A 101 2.74 -10.50 14.75
C GLY A 101 4.05 -10.72 15.52
N ASP A 102 4.12 -11.76 16.36
CA ASP A 102 5.29 -12.03 17.21
C ASP A 102 6.50 -12.53 16.40
N PRO A 103 7.61 -11.77 16.32
CA PRO A 103 8.80 -12.15 15.55
C PRO A 103 9.51 -13.38 16.12
N LYS A 104 9.16 -13.85 17.32
CA LYS A 104 9.71 -15.07 17.93
C LYS A 104 9.02 -16.34 17.44
N GLN A 105 7.88 -16.22 16.76
CA GLN A 105 7.18 -17.37 16.19
C GLN A 105 7.74 -17.77 14.82
N PRO A 106 7.70 -19.06 14.44
CA PRO A 106 8.34 -19.55 13.21
C PRO A 106 7.88 -18.85 11.92
N ASN A 107 6.64 -18.36 11.87
CA ASN A 107 6.07 -17.66 10.71
C ASN A 107 5.50 -16.29 11.11
N ARG A 108 5.93 -15.72 12.24
CA ARG A 108 5.41 -14.47 12.83
C ARG A 108 3.92 -14.51 13.19
N GLU A 109 3.48 -15.65 13.71
CA GLU A 109 2.12 -15.82 14.24
C GLU A 109 1.81 -14.81 15.37
N ASN A 110 0.57 -14.40 15.58
CA ASN A 110 -0.61 -14.72 14.76
C ASN A 110 -0.80 -13.74 13.60
N MET A 111 -0.79 -12.43 13.86
CA MET A 111 -1.10 -11.39 12.88
C MET A 111 -0.16 -11.34 11.66
N GLY A 112 1.10 -11.76 11.80
CA GLY A 112 2.12 -11.66 10.74
C GLY A 112 2.00 -12.71 9.63
N ASN A 113 0.98 -13.56 9.65
CA ASN A 113 0.71 -14.54 8.59
C ASN A 113 -0.78 -14.79 8.39
N PHE A 114 -1.23 -14.85 7.14
CA PHE A 114 -2.66 -15.00 6.83
C PHE A 114 -3.29 -16.27 7.42
N TYR A 115 -2.56 -17.39 7.52
CA TYR A 115 -3.13 -18.64 8.05
C TYR A 115 -3.47 -18.57 9.56
N SER A 116 -2.84 -17.65 10.28
CA SER A 116 -2.95 -17.53 11.74
C SER A 116 -3.59 -16.22 12.19
N ALA A 117 -3.66 -15.19 11.34
CA ALA A 117 -4.07 -13.85 11.73
C ALA A 117 -5.43 -13.81 12.45
N GLY A 118 -6.43 -14.52 11.95
CA GLY A 118 -7.76 -14.57 12.56
C GLY A 118 -7.85 -15.24 13.93
N ARG A 119 -6.75 -15.81 14.44
CA ARG A 119 -6.64 -16.33 15.82
C ARG A 119 -6.46 -15.21 16.85
N ASP A 120 -5.89 -14.08 16.43
CA ASP A 120 -5.77 -12.89 17.26
C ASP A 120 -7.06 -12.06 17.19
N PRO A 121 -7.76 -11.78 18.31
CA PRO A 121 -8.96 -10.94 18.30
C PRO A 121 -8.76 -9.55 17.67
N ILE A 122 -7.55 -8.98 17.68
CA ILE A 122 -7.27 -7.67 17.08
C ILE A 122 -7.39 -7.68 15.56
N PHE A 123 -7.29 -8.86 14.91
CA PHE A 123 -7.49 -9.03 13.46
C PHE A 123 -8.81 -8.43 13.00
N TYR A 124 -9.90 -8.74 13.70
CA TYR A 124 -11.24 -8.27 13.34
C TYR A 124 -11.38 -6.76 13.58
N CYS A 125 -10.69 -6.20 14.58
CA CYS A 125 -10.65 -4.75 14.82
C CYS A 125 -9.86 -4.02 13.73
N HIS A 126 -8.72 -4.58 13.31
CA HIS A 126 -7.94 -4.08 12.19
C HIS A 126 -8.77 -4.07 10.90
N HIS A 127 -9.38 -5.21 10.54
CA HIS A 127 -10.21 -5.35 9.35
C HIS A 127 -11.50 -4.51 9.41
N SER A 128 -12.03 -4.23 10.60
CA SER A 128 -13.12 -3.27 10.77
C SER A 128 -12.71 -1.85 10.33
N ASN A 129 -11.49 -1.41 10.63
CA ASN A 129 -11.01 -0.12 10.15
C ASN A 129 -10.64 -0.15 8.65
N VAL A 130 -10.24 -1.30 8.10
CA VAL A 130 -10.08 -1.48 6.63
C VAL A 130 -11.43 -1.35 5.92
N ASP A 131 -12.49 -1.99 6.43
CA ASP A 131 -13.87 -1.83 5.92
C ASP A 131 -14.37 -0.38 6.05
N ARG A 132 -14.01 0.29 7.16
CA ARG A 132 -14.25 1.72 7.32
C ARG A 132 -13.55 2.55 6.23
N MET A 133 -12.35 2.16 5.79
CA MET A 133 -11.65 2.90 4.72
C MET A 133 -12.45 2.88 3.42
N TRP A 134 -13.04 1.75 3.03
CA TRP A 134 -13.91 1.71 1.85
C TRP A 134 -15.09 2.70 1.97
N ASN A 135 -15.76 2.71 3.13
CA ASN A 135 -16.84 3.66 3.41
C ASN A 135 -16.39 5.12 3.35
N LEU A 136 -15.18 5.43 3.84
CA LEU A 136 -14.62 6.78 3.78
C LEU A 136 -14.21 7.17 2.37
N TRP A 137 -13.56 6.27 1.63
CA TRP A 137 -13.05 6.51 0.28
C TRP A 137 -14.15 7.02 -0.65
N LYS A 138 -15.33 6.39 -0.62
CA LYS A 138 -16.52 6.82 -1.39
C LYS A 138 -17.03 8.22 -1.01
N LYS A 139 -16.77 8.67 0.22
CA LYS A 139 -17.21 9.99 0.72
C LYS A 139 -16.19 11.10 0.47
N ILE A 140 -14.98 10.78 -0.01
CA ILE A 140 -13.97 11.80 -0.34
C ILE A 140 -14.44 12.56 -1.60
N PRO A 141 -14.47 13.91 -1.57
CA PRO A 141 -14.87 14.71 -2.72
C PRO A 141 -14.07 14.40 -4.00
N GLY A 142 -14.70 14.52 -5.16
CA GLY A 142 -14.07 14.31 -6.48
C GLY A 142 -14.75 13.29 -7.39
N GLY A 143 -15.94 12.77 -7.04
CA GLY A 143 -16.91 12.16 -7.96
C GLY A 143 -16.58 10.83 -8.62
N LYS A 144 -15.30 10.44 -8.73
CA LYS A 144 -14.86 9.22 -9.43
C LYS A 144 -14.57 8.03 -8.49
N ARG A 145 -14.66 8.23 -7.17
CA ARG A 145 -14.49 7.17 -6.17
C ARG A 145 -15.80 6.41 -5.96
N LYS A 146 -16.04 5.44 -6.84
CA LYS A 146 -17.25 4.62 -6.88
C LYS A 146 -16.92 3.13 -6.76
N ASP A 147 -17.91 2.34 -6.38
CA ASP A 147 -17.78 0.88 -6.39
C ASP A 147 -17.56 0.37 -7.83
N ILE A 148 -16.95 -0.80 -7.98
CA ILE A 148 -16.73 -1.43 -9.28
C ILE A 148 -18.08 -1.86 -9.87
N GLU A 149 -18.32 -1.50 -11.13
CA GLU A 149 -19.56 -1.81 -11.86
C GLU A 149 -19.45 -3.10 -12.71
N ASP A 150 -18.25 -3.70 -12.79
CA ASP A 150 -17.99 -4.94 -13.53
C ASP A 150 -18.91 -6.08 -13.01
N PRO A 151 -19.74 -6.69 -13.88
CA PRO A 151 -20.59 -7.81 -13.51
C PRO A 151 -19.84 -9.01 -12.92
N ASP A 152 -18.59 -9.26 -13.32
CA ASP A 152 -17.79 -10.37 -12.78
C ASP A 152 -17.44 -10.13 -11.31
N TRP A 153 -17.10 -8.88 -10.96
CA TRP A 153 -16.86 -8.48 -9.58
C TRP A 153 -18.16 -8.52 -8.77
N LEU A 154 -19.22 -7.88 -9.27
CA LEU A 154 -20.52 -7.79 -8.59
C LEU A 154 -21.16 -9.15 -8.31
N ASN A 155 -20.99 -10.11 -9.22
CA ASN A 155 -21.59 -11.43 -9.11
C ASN A 155 -20.66 -12.49 -8.51
N SER A 156 -19.43 -12.12 -8.15
CA SER A 156 -18.53 -12.99 -7.36
C SER A 156 -19.20 -13.41 -6.05
N GLU A 157 -19.02 -14.68 -5.71
CA GLU A 157 -19.74 -15.34 -4.60
C GLU A 157 -18.78 -15.90 -3.56
N PHE A 158 -19.16 -15.76 -2.30
CA PHE A 158 -18.46 -16.33 -1.16
C PHE A 158 -19.44 -17.12 -0.28
N LEU A 159 -18.91 -18.10 0.46
CA LEU A 159 -19.70 -18.93 1.37
C LEU A 159 -19.26 -18.67 2.81
N PHE A 160 -20.21 -18.36 3.68
CA PHE A 160 -19.99 -18.13 5.11
C PHE A 160 -20.94 -18.97 5.94
N TRP A 161 -20.48 -19.38 7.13
CA TRP A 161 -21.37 -19.89 8.17
C TRP A 161 -21.95 -18.70 8.93
N ASP A 162 -23.27 -18.65 9.07
CA ASP A 162 -23.96 -17.63 9.86
C ASP A 162 -24.03 -17.99 11.36
N GLU A 163 -24.69 -17.14 12.16
CA GLU A 163 -24.84 -17.35 13.60
C GLU A 163 -25.72 -18.56 13.97
N LYS A 164 -26.49 -19.10 13.01
CA LYS A 164 -27.32 -20.29 13.16
C LYS A 164 -26.65 -21.55 12.65
N LYS A 165 -25.39 -21.44 12.19
CA LYS A 165 -24.62 -22.52 11.57
C LYS A 165 -25.25 -22.98 10.26
N GLU A 166 -25.86 -22.07 9.52
CA GLU A 166 -26.32 -22.28 8.15
C GLU A 166 -25.26 -21.78 7.18
N LEU A 167 -25.05 -22.53 6.09
CA LEU A 167 -24.10 -22.13 5.04
C LEU A 167 -24.81 -21.16 4.09
N VAL A 168 -24.40 -19.89 4.11
CA VAL A 168 -24.99 -18.81 3.33
C VAL A 168 -24.07 -18.41 2.21
N ARG A 169 -24.64 -18.21 1.02
CA ARG A 169 -23.96 -17.66 -0.15
C ARG A 169 -24.21 -16.16 -0.22
N VAL A 170 -23.14 -15.38 -0.28
CA VAL A 170 -23.19 -13.92 -0.38
C VAL A 170 -22.55 -13.47 -1.69
N LYS A 171 -23.07 -12.40 -2.30
CA LYS A 171 -22.49 -11.76 -3.48
C LYS A 171 -21.91 -10.40 -3.10
N VAL A 172 -20.86 -9.99 -3.80
CA VAL A 172 -20.23 -8.68 -3.60
C VAL A 172 -21.24 -7.53 -3.75
N LYS A 173 -22.11 -7.58 -4.76
CA LYS A 173 -23.13 -6.53 -4.99
C LYS A 173 -24.07 -6.31 -3.80
N ASP A 174 -24.25 -7.31 -2.95
CA ASP A 174 -25.16 -7.24 -1.80
C ASP A 174 -24.46 -6.62 -0.57
N THR A 175 -23.14 -6.35 -0.63
CA THR A 175 -22.34 -5.79 0.46
C THR A 175 -21.92 -4.34 0.27
N LEU A 176 -22.26 -3.71 -0.86
CA LEU A 176 -21.79 -2.36 -1.21
C LEU A 176 -22.34 -1.25 -0.31
N ASP A 177 -23.47 -1.50 0.35
CA ASP A 177 -24.17 -0.56 1.22
C ASP A 177 -24.31 -1.15 2.63
N THR A 178 -23.47 -0.66 3.55
CA THR A 178 -23.46 -1.14 4.94
C THR A 178 -24.77 -0.89 5.67
N THR A 179 -25.60 0.07 5.22
CA THR A 179 -26.90 0.33 5.83
C THR A 179 -27.90 -0.80 5.58
N LYS A 180 -27.80 -1.48 4.42
CA LYS A 180 -28.57 -2.71 4.13
C LYS A 180 -28.07 -3.90 4.95
N LEU A 181 -26.79 -3.91 5.28
CA LEU A 181 -26.17 -4.84 6.22
C LEU A 181 -26.40 -4.45 7.70
N ARG A 182 -27.10 -3.34 7.95
CA ARG A 182 -27.53 -2.86 9.27
C ARG A 182 -26.38 -2.48 10.20
N TYR A 183 -25.28 -1.98 9.65
CA TYR A 183 -24.21 -1.40 10.45
C TYR A 183 -23.65 -0.11 9.83
N GLY A 184 -22.93 0.64 10.65
CA GLY A 184 -22.19 1.83 10.24
C GLY A 184 -21.08 2.13 11.24
N PHE A 185 -20.22 3.07 10.88
CA PHE A 185 -19.11 3.50 11.72
C PHE A 185 -19.46 4.77 12.46
N GLN A 186 -19.02 4.87 13.72
CA GLN A 186 -19.07 6.12 14.45
C GLN A 186 -18.28 7.20 13.71
N ASP A 187 -18.86 8.39 13.59
CA ASP A 187 -18.18 9.55 13.04
C ASP A 187 -17.08 10.02 14.01
N VAL A 188 -15.85 9.98 13.52
CA VAL A 188 -14.65 10.44 14.22
C VAL A 188 -13.84 11.32 13.26
N PRO A 189 -13.05 12.28 13.79
CA PRO A 189 -12.20 13.12 12.95
C PRO A 189 -11.31 12.30 12.02
N ILE A 190 -11.11 12.82 10.81
CA ILE A 190 -10.28 12.19 9.76
C ILE A 190 -9.07 13.12 9.50
N PRO A 191 -8.04 13.08 10.36
CA PRO A 191 -6.95 14.05 10.32
C PRO A 191 -6.10 13.97 9.04
N TRP A 192 -6.07 12.82 8.38
CA TRP A 192 -5.24 12.61 7.19
C TRP A 192 -5.79 13.25 5.91
N LEU A 193 -7.01 13.79 5.87
CA LEU A 193 -7.59 14.35 4.64
C LEU A 193 -6.85 15.59 4.11
N LYS A 194 -6.04 16.25 4.94
CA LYS A 194 -5.32 17.49 4.61
C LYS A 194 -3.81 17.38 4.82
N THR A 195 -3.27 16.17 4.94
CA THR A 195 -1.85 15.90 5.20
C THR A 195 -1.16 15.40 3.94
N LYS A 196 -1.33 16.15 2.85
CA LYS A 196 -0.60 15.89 1.61
C LYS A 196 0.90 16.06 1.87
N ALA A 197 1.71 15.12 1.37
CA ALA A 197 3.17 15.20 1.45
C ALA A 197 3.70 16.38 0.61
N THR A 198 4.90 16.85 0.93
CA THR A 198 5.57 17.93 0.20
C THR A 198 6.86 17.45 -0.44
N PRO A 199 7.30 18.01 -1.56
CA PRO A 199 8.58 17.65 -2.18
C PRO A 199 9.75 17.87 -1.22
N LYS A 200 10.68 16.91 -1.18
CA LYS A 200 11.93 17.00 -0.39
C LYS A 200 12.78 18.20 -0.82
N LEU A 201 12.80 18.48 -2.12
CA LEU A 201 13.57 19.54 -2.75
C LEU A 201 12.71 20.29 -3.76
N THR A 202 12.97 21.59 -3.90
CA THR A 202 12.36 22.36 -5.01
C THR A 202 12.91 21.91 -6.35
N ARG A 203 12.15 22.12 -7.44
CA ARG A 203 12.60 21.77 -8.80
C ARG A 203 13.95 22.40 -9.18
N LYS A 204 14.19 23.64 -8.74
CA LYS A 204 15.46 24.35 -8.95
C LYS A 204 16.63 23.65 -8.25
N GLU A 205 16.41 23.20 -7.01
CA GLU A 205 17.43 22.47 -6.26
C GLU A 205 17.72 21.10 -6.87
N LYS A 206 16.68 20.37 -7.29
CA LYS A 206 16.85 19.09 -8.00
C LYS A 206 17.68 19.24 -9.27
N THR A 207 17.34 20.22 -10.11
CA THR A 207 18.07 20.49 -11.36
C THR A 207 19.55 20.81 -11.08
N ARG A 208 19.82 21.64 -10.06
CA ARG A 208 21.19 22.00 -9.68
C ARG A 208 21.98 20.79 -9.18
N ARG A 209 21.36 19.91 -8.37
CA ARG A 209 22.03 18.73 -7.82
C ARG A 209 22.21 17.62 -8.86
N ALA A 210 21.25 17.43 -9.76
CA ALA A 210 21.38 16.50 -10.89
C ALA A 210 22.57 16.85 -11.79
N ALA A 211 22.87 18.14 -11.98
CA ALA A 211 24.07 18.58 -12.72
C ALA A 211 25.41 18.27 -12.01
N GLN A 212 25.37 17.92 -10.72
CA GLN A 212 26.54 17.66 -9.87
C GLN A 212 26.69 16.19 -9.49
N THR A 213 25.68 15.37 -9.74
CA THR A 213 25.62 13.96 -9.32
C THR A 213 25.64 13.06 -10.55
N ASN A 214 26.51 12.05 -10.53
CA ASN A 214 26.50 10.99 -11.55
C ASN A 214 25.60 9.86 -11.05
N ILE A 215 24.34 9.90 -11.45
CA ILE A 215 23.39 8.83 -11.15
C ILE A 215 23.69 7.62 -12.04
N VAL A 216 23.93 6.47 -11.41
CA VAL A 216 24.09 5.19 -12.14
C VAL A 216 22.71 4.63 -12.45
N LEU A 217 22.31 4.73 -13.71
CA LEU A 217 21.04 4.17 -14.19
C LEU A 217 21.18 2.68 -14.52
N THR A 218 20.17 1.92 -14.15
CA THR A 218 19.94 0.58 -14.68
C THR A 218 19.17 0.73 -16.00
N PRO A 219 19.72 0.31 -17.14
CA PRO A 219 19.00 0.36 -18.41
C PRO A 219 17.74 -0.52 -18.34
N LEU A 220 16.62 -0.08 -18.93
CA LEU A 220 15.42 -0.92 -19.01
C LEU A 220 15.68 -2.25 -19.73
N SER A 221 16.64 -2.29 -20.66
CA SER A 221 17.08 -3.52 -21.34
C SER A 221 17.83 -4.51 -20.45
N ALA A 222 18.24 -4.09 -19.24
CA ALA A 222 18.85 -4.97 -18.26
C ALA A 222 17.83 -5.72 -17.38
N LEU A 223 16.53 -5.39 -17.50
CA LEU A 223 15.47 -6.15 -16.84
C LEU A 223 15.27 -7.50 -17.57
N PRO A 224 14.98 -8.61 -16.85
CA PRO A 224 14.71 -8.68 -15.41
C PRO A 224 15.97 -8.56 -14.52
N VAL A 225 15.80 -7.92 -13.36
CA VAL A 225 16.89 -7.74 -12.37
C VAL A 225 16.44 -8.13 -10.97
N VAL A 226 17.35 -8.73 -10.18
CA VAL A 226 17.15 -8.96 -8.74
C VAL A 226 17.28 -7.64 -8.00
N LEU A 227 16.37 -7.35 -7.07
CA LEU A 227 16.34 -6.09 -6.32
C LEU A 227 17.16 -6.20 -5.01
N ASP A 228 18.41 -6.69 -5.10
CA ASP A 228 19.31 -6.85 -3.96
C ASP A 228 19.92 -5.53 -3.45
N LYS A 229 19.80 -4.47 -4.25
CA LYS A 229 20.26 -3.10 -3.95
C LYS A 229 19.31 -2.07 -4.56
N VAL A 230 19.54 -0.80 -4.22
CA VAL A 230 18.84 0.32 -4.86
C VAL A 230 19.15 0.34 -6.35
N ILE A 231 18.10 0.43 -7.17
CA ILE A 231 18.23 0.65 -8.61
C ILE A 231 17.41 1.86 -9.02
N SER A 232 17.89 2.57 -10.03
CA SER A 232 17.15 3.67 -10.66
C SER A 232 17.03 3.40 -12.15
N VAL A 233 15.83 3.53 -12.69
CA VAL A 233 15.51 3.34 -14.11
C VAL A 233 14.85 4.61 -14.63
N GLU A 234 15.21 5.02 -15.85
CA GLU A 234 14.53 6.13 -16.52
C GLU A 234 13.38 5.58 -17.37
N VAL A 235 12.17 6.08 -17.15
CA VAL A 235 10.93 5.56 -17.75
C VAL A 235 10.25 6.64 -18.57
N SER A 236 10.01 6.35 -19.85
CA SER A 236 9.29 7.27 -20.74
C SER A 236 7.82 7.38 -20.38
N ARG A 237 7.31 8.61 -20.43
CA ARG A 237 5.89 8.90 -20.22
C ARG A 237 5.16 8.90 -21.56
N PRO A 238 3.98 8.28 -21.68
CA PRO A 238 3.28 8.25 -22.97
C PRO A 238 2.64 9.60 -23.34
N ARG A 239 2.27 10.43 -22.35
CA ARG A 239 1.77 11.80 -22.55
C ARG A 239 2.30 12.73 -21.45
N LYS A 240 2.50 14.00 -21.80
CA LYS A 240 2.93 15.08 -20.89
C LYS A 240 1.97 16.27 -20.96
N SER A 241 2.03 17.15 -19.95
CA SER A 241 1.26 18.40 -19.89
C SER A 241 -0.24 18.24 -20.15
N ARG A 242 -0.84 17.22 -19.52
CA ARG A 242 -2.26 16.88 -19.66
C ARG A 242 -3.14 17.98 -19.05
N SER A 243 -4.29 18.23 -19.65
CA SER A 243 -5.32 19.12 -19.13
C SER A 243 -5.98 18.55 -17.86
N ALA A 244 -6.69 19.40 -17.10
CA ALA A 244 -7.43 18.97 -15.92
C ALA A 244 -8.47 17.89 -16.26
N THR A 245 -9.15 18.01 -17.41
CA THR A 245 -10.14 17.03 -17.87
C THR A 245 -9.49 15.67 -18.17
N GLU A 246 -8.37 15.66 -18.90
CA GLU A 246 -7.65 14.41 -19.21
C GLU A 246 -7.17 13.69 -17.94
N LYS A 247 -6.76 14.44 -16.90
CA LYS A 247 -6.35 13.88 -15.61
C LYS A 247 -7.53 13.35 -14.80
N GLU A 248 -8.70 13.97 -14.93
CA GLU A 248 -9.92 13.52 -14.25
C GLU A 248 -10.47 12.23 -14.88
N ASP A 249 -10.37 12.13 -16.20
CA ASP A 249 -10.84 10.97 -16.95
C ASP A 249 -9.85 9.81 -16.89
N GLU A 250 -8.55 10.05 -16.97
CA GLU A 250 -7.53 9.01 -16.92
C GLU A 250 -6.46 9.33 -15.87
N ASP A 251 -6.18 8.38 -14.98
CA ASP A 251 -5.02 8.46 -14.11
C ASP A 251 -3.76 7.98 -14.83
N GLU A 252 -2.68 8.74 -14.72
CA GLU A 252 -1.35 8.27 -15.08
C GLU A 252 -0.83 7.41 -13.94
N VAL A 253 -0.40 6.20 -14.27
CA VAL A 253 0.03 5.18 -13.30
C VAL A 253 1.43 4.69 -13.61
N LEU A 254 2.22 4.48 -12.56
CA LEU A 254 3.44 3.69 -12.64
C LEU A 254 3.07 2.22 -12.43
N VAL A 255 3.50 1.36 -13.35
CA VAL A 255 3.24 -0.08 -13.31
C VAL A 255 4.58 -0.81 -13.21
N ILE A 256 4.75 -1.56 -12.13
CA ILE A 256 5.86 -2.52 -11.97
C ILE A 256 5.27 -3.91 -12.21
N GLU A 257 5.50 -4.45 -13.40
CA GLU A 257 4.93 -5.73 -13.81
C GLU A 257 5.90 -6.88 -13.62
N GLY A 258 5.31 -8.04 -13.36
CA GLY A 258 6.06 -9.26 -13.17
C GLY A 258 7.02 -9.18 -11.99
N ILE A 259 6.56 -8.67 -10.86
CA ILE A 259 7.30 -8.77 -9.60
C ILE A 259 7.27 -10.26 -9.22
N GLU A 260 8.39 -10.95 -9.39
CA GLU A 260 8.55 -12.36 -9.01
C GLU A 260 9.22 -12.42 -7.64
N TYR A 261 8.60 -13.12 -6.68
CA TYR A 261 9.04 -13.10 -5.30
C TYR A 261 8.74 -14.38 -4.52
N GLU A 262 9.47 -14.60 -3.43
CA GLU A 262 9.21 -15.67 -2.46
C GLU A 262 8.04 -15.31 -1.54
N LYS A 263 6.86 -15.88 -1.80
CA LYS A 263 5.58 -15.55 -1.14
C LYS A 263 5.50 -16.00 0.32
N ASN A 264 6.37 -16.92 0.75
CA ASN A 264 6.52 -17.27 2.16
C ASN A 264 7.41 -16.28 2.95
N GLN A 265 7.97 -15.26 2.30
CA GLN A 265 8.79 -14.25 2.95
C GLN A 265 8.05 -12.91 3.04
N PHE A 266 8.40 -12.14 4.06
CA PHE A 266 7.99 -10.74 4.11
C PHE A 266 8.88 -9.96 3.18
N ILE A 267 8.26 -9.32 2.20
CA ILE A 267 8.95 -8.55 1.18
C ILE A 267 8.47 -7.12 1.27
N LYS A 268 9.42 -6.18 1.20
CA LYS A 268 9.10 -4.77 1.05
C LYS A 268 10.14 -4.06 0.20
N PHE A 269 9.69 -3.26 -0.75
CA PHE A 269 10.52 -2.24 -1.39
C PHE A 269 9.71 -0.96 -1.61
N ASP A 270 10.38 0.17 -1.48
CA ASP A 270 9.80 1.50 -1.67
C ASP A 270 10.04 1.96 -3.12
N VAL A 271 9.14 2.78 -3.63
CA VAL A 271 9.17 3.31 -4.99
C VAL A 271 9.16 4.84 -4.92
N LEU A 272 10.18 5.46 -5.51
CA LEU A 272 10.35 6.91 -5.52
C LEU A 272 10.40 7.44 -6.95
N LEU A 273 9.83 8.63 -7.16
CA LEU A 273 9.86 9.37 -8.42
C LEU A 273 10.69 10.64 -8.30
N ASN A 274 11.60 10.83 -9.25
CA ASN A 274 12.44 12.02 -9.38
C ASN A 274 13.13 12.40 -8.06
N ASP A 275 13.62 11.39 -7.33
CA ASP A 275 14.39 11.56 -6.10
C ASP A 275 15.88 11.30 -6.32
N GLU A 276 16.68 11.71 -5.34
CA GLU A 276 18.11 11.42 -5.27
C GLU A 276 18.34 9.97 -4.82
N PRO A 277 18.90 9.08 -5.66
CA PRO A 277 19.03 7.65 -5.32
C PRO A 277 19.92 7.39 -4.09
N ASP A 278 20.91 8.25 -3.85
CA ASP A 278 21.84 8.14 -2.71
C ASP A 278 21.23 8.67 -1.39
N SER A 279 20.08 9.33 -1.45
CA SER A 279 19.38 9.88 -0.28
C SER A 279 17.86 9.77 -0.50
N PRO A 280 17.30 8.55 -0.53
CA PRO A 280 15.88 8.37 -0.77
C PRO A 280 15.04 8.99 0.35
N GLY A 281 14.00 9.72 -0.04
CA GLY A 281 13.01 10.32 0.84
C GLY A 281 12.10 9.29 1.48
N GLY A 282 11.44 9.72 2.56
CA GLY A 282 10.49 8.92 3.30
C GLY A 282 9.04 9.09 2.81
N PRO A 283 8.10 8.38 3.43
CA PRO A 283 6.66 8.47 3.12
C PRO A 283 6.03 9.85 3.41
N ASP A 284 6.77 10.74 4.06
CA ASP A 284 6.45 12.15 4.32
C ASP A 284 6.76 13.08 3.13
N THR A 285 7.46 12.59 2.09
CA THR A 285 7.81 13.39 0.90
C THR A 285 6.97 13.04 -0.34
N SER A 286 6.85 14.00 -1.27
CA SER A 286 6.14 13.81 -2.55
C SER A 286 6.89 12.90 -3.51
N GLU A 287 8.19 12.69 -3.35
CA GLU A 287 8.94 11.74 -4.18
C GLU A 287 8.53 10.30 -3.91
N PHE A 288 8.11 9.99 -2.68
CA PHE A 288 7.66 8.65 -2.29
C PHE A 288 6.30 8.34 -2.91
N ALA A 289 6.31 7.48 -3.94
CA ALA A 289 5.12 7.09 -4.69
C ALA A 289 4.31 5.98 -4.00
N GLY A 290 4.97 5.13 -3.21
CA GLY A 290 4.37 4.02 -2.49
C GLY A 290 5.35 2.90 -2.27
N SER A 291 4.86 1.75 -1.83
CA SER A 291 5.66 0.54 -1.61
C SER A 291 4.95 -0.67 -2.18
N PHE A 292 5.73 -1.69 -2.53
CA PHE A 292 5.23 -3.05 -2.62
C PHE A 292 5.47 -3.74 -1.29
N VAL A 293 4.45 -4.43 -0.76
CA VAL A 293 4.58 -5.23 0.46
C VAL A 293 3.90 -6.58 0.30
N ASN A 294 4.60 -7.66 0.67
CA ASN A 294 4.04 -9.00 0.73
C ASN A 294 3.99 -9.49 2.17
N LEU A 295 2.81 -9.91 2.64
CA LEU A 295 2.70 -10.70 3.86
C LEU A 295 3.05 -12.17 3.56
N PRO A 296 3.86 -12.83 4.41
CA PRO A 296 4.11 -14.26 4.28
C PRO A 296 2.84 -15.09 4.19
N HIS A 297 2.79 -16.04 3.24
CA HIS A 297 1.79 -17.09 3.19
C HIS A 297 2.47 -18.46 3.23
N LYS A 298 2.35 -19.17 4.37
CA LYS A 298 3.12 -20.39 4.70
C LYS A 298 3.17 -21.46 3.59
N HIS A 299 2.10 -21.62 2.83
CA HIS A 299 1.97 -22.68 1.81
C HIS A 299 2.44 -22.29 0.40
N ALA A 300 2.85 -21.05 0.16
CA ALA A 300 3.26 -20.57 -1.17
C ALA A 300 4.78 -20.43 -1.26
N LYS A 301 5.37 -20.81 -2.41
CA LYS A 301 6.82 -20.65 -2.65
C LYS A 301 7.07 -19.40 -3.48
N LYS A 302 6.89 -19.49 -4.79
CA LYS A 302 7.04 -18.35 -5.71
C LYS A 302 5.69 -17.81 -6.14
N SER A 303 5.62 -16.51 -6.34
CA SER A 303 4.46 -15.84 -6.91
C SER A 303 4.91 -14.75 -7.86
N LYS A 304 4.02 -14.36 -8.75
CA LYS A 304 4.19 -13.23 -9.66
C LYS A 304 3.03 -12.27 -9.44
N THR A 305 3.30 -10.97 -9.44
CA THR A 305 2.25 -9.95 -9.25
C THR A 305 2.60 -8.66 -10.00
N THR A 306 1.69 -7.69 -9.93
CA THR A 306 1.88 -6.33 -10.42
C THR A 306 1.66 -5.33 -9.28
N LEU A 307 2.51 -4.32 -9.19
CA LEU A 307 2.24 -3.11 -8.42
C LEU A 307 1.76 -2.00 -9.37
N VAL A 308 0.67 -1.33 -9.02
CA VAL A 308 0.15 -0.16 -9.75
C VAL A 308 0.09 1.01 -8.78
N LEU A 309 0.78 2.12 -9.08
CA LEU A 309 0.79 3.33 -8.28
C LEU A 309 0.21 4.49 -9.08
N GLY A 310 -0.82 5.15 -8.56
CA GLY A 310 -1.35 6.39 -9.13
C GLY A 310 -0.34 7.54 -8.97
N ILE A 311 0.11 8.13 -10.07
CA ILE A 311 1.16 9.16 -10.05
C ILE A 311 0.69 10.53 -10.57
N THR A 312 -0.53 10.66 -11.11
CA THR A 312 -1.08 11.94 -11.62
C THR A 312 -0.82 13.11 -10.66
N ARG A 313 -1.26 13.01 -9.40
CA ARG A 313 -1.09 14.09 -8.41
C ARG A 313 0.36 14.26 -7.95
N LEU A 314 1.13 13.17 -7.99
CA LEU A 314 2.55 13.21 -7.63
C LEU A 314 3.34 14.06 -8.64
N LEU A 315 2.99 13.95 -9.93
CA LEU A 315 3.62 14.73 -11.00
C LEU A 315 3.34 16.23 -10.87
N GLU A 316 2.16 16.60 -10.38
CA GLU A 316 1.83 18.00 -10.05
C GLU A 316 2.70 18.51 -8.90
N ASP A 317 2.86 17.71 -7.84
CA ASP A 317 3.66 18.06 -6.66
C ASP A 317 5.13 18.24 -6.98
N LEU A 318 5.65 17.34 -7.83
CA LEU A 318 7.04 17.34 -8.24
C LEU A 318 7.33 18.34 -9.37
N GLU A 319 6.31 19.07 -9.84
CA GLU A 319 6.38 19.96 -11.01
C GLU A 319 6.92 19.23 -12.27
N ALA A 320 6.66 17.93 -12.38
CA ALA A 320 7.23 17.02 -13.39
C ALA A 320 6.30 16.78 -14.59
N GLU A 321 5.18 17.49 -14.66
CA GLU A 321 4.14 17.26 -15.68
C GLU A 321 4.62 17.47 -17.12
N GLY A 322 5.60 18.34 -17.33
CA GLY A 322 6.19 18.64 -18.64
C GLY A 322 7.39 17.77 -19.01
N ASP A 323 7.82 16.88 -18.13
CA ASP A 323 9.00 16.05 -18.35
C ASP A 323 8.65 14.87 -19.28
N ASP A 324 9.57 14.49 -20.17
CA ASP A 324 9.38 13.37 -21.11
C ASP A 324 9.61 11.99 -20.47
N THR A 325 10.48 11.96 -19.46
CA THR A 325 10.85 10.77 -18.71
C THR A 325 10.78 11.04 -17.22
N LEU A 326 10.62 9.97 -16.43
CA LEU A 326 10.74 10.00 -14.97
C LEU A 326 11.89 9.11 -14.53
N LEU A 327 12.62 9.56 -13.52
CA LEU A 327 13.53 8.72 -12.77
C LEU A 327 12.73 7.92 -11.73
N VAL A 328 12.64 6.61 -11.90
CA VAL A 328 12.01 5.70 -10.94
C VAL A 328 13.10 4.99 -10.15
N THR A 329 13.10 5.18 -8.84
CA THR A 329 14.06 4.53 -7.92
C THR A 329 13.32 3.48 -7.10
N LEU A 330 13.84 2.24 -7.12
CA LEU A 330 13.34 1.12 -6.33
C LEU A 330 14.32 0.85 -5.19
N VAL A 331 13.82 0.92 -3.95
CA VAL A 331 14.64 0.80 -2.73
C VAL A 331 14.23 -0.46 -1.97
N PRO A 332 15.02 -1.55 -2.01
CA PRO A 332 14.71 -2.73 -1.21
C PRO A 332 14.80 -2.42 0.29
N ARG A 333 13.75 -2.78 1.03
CA ARG A 333 13.66 -2.60 2.49
C ARG A 333 13.66 -3.93 3.24
N SER A 334 13.10 -4.98 2.66
CA SER A 334 13.08 -6.33 3.25
C SER A 334 12.98 -7.38 2.16
N GLY A 335 13.91 -8.35 2.17
CA GLY A 335 13.92 -9.49 1.24
C GLY A 335 14.07 -9.10 -0.23
N GLY A 336 14.77 -8.02 -0.55
CA GLY A 336 14.96 -7.54 -1.93
C GLY A 336 15.74 -8.52 -2.80
N ASP A 337 16.67 -9.28 -2.23
CA ASP A 337 17.39 -10.38 -2.86
C ASP A 337 16.48 -11.55 -3.29
N LEU A 338 15.25 -11.57 -2.78
CA LEU A 338 14.21 -12.54 -3.11
C LEU A 338 13.16 -11.98 -4.07
N VAL A 339 13.42 -10.81 -4.67
CA VAL A 339 12.54 -10.14 -5.63
C VAL A 339 13.25 -9.97 -6.95
N THR A 340 12.58 -10.31 -8.05
CA THR A 340 12.99 -9.99 -9.41
C THR A 340 11.97 -9.05 -10.05
N ILE A 341 12.44 -7.92 -10.57
CA ILE A 341 11.63 -6.92 -11.27
C ILE A 341 11.76 -7.18 -12.77
N ASN A 342 10.65 -7.54 -13.43
CA ASN A 342 10.63 -7.83 -14.86
C ASN A 342 10.43 -6.58 -15.73
N SER A 343 9.58 -5.65 -15.31
CA SER A 343 9.20 -4.49 -16.13
C SER A 343 8.78 -3.31 -15.26
N VAL A 344 9.14 -2.10 -15.71
CA VAL A 344 8.72 -0.83 -15.14
C VAL A 344 8.25 0.06 -16.30
N LYS A 345 7.01 0.53 -16.25
CA LYS A 345 6.40 1.34 -17.32
C LYS A 345 5.38 2.33 -16.77
N ILE A 346 5.01 3.32 -17.57
CA ILE A 346 3.96 4.29 -17.25
C ILE A 346 2.81 4.11 -18.24
N GLU A 347 1.59 4.02 -17.72
CA GLU A 347 0.37 3.81 -18.50
C GLU A 347 -0.77 4.68 -17.96
N PHE A 348 -1.98 4.50 -18.52
CA PHE A 348 -3.18 5.23 -18.12
C PHE A 348 -4.31 4.29 -17.71
N VAL A 349 -5.04 4.67 -16.66
CA VAL A 349 -6.22 3.95 -16.14
C VAL A 349 -7.42 4.90 -16.12
N ALA A 350 -8.49 4.53 -16.83
CA ALA A 350 -9.68 5.39 -16.96
C ALA A 350 -10.76 5.13 -15.90
N ASP A 351 -11.00 3.85 -15.59
CA ASP A 351 -12.13 3.27 -14.84
C ASP A 351 -13.53 3.89 -15.05
#